data_AF-A0A928U444-F1
#
_entry.id   AF-A0A928U444-F1
#
_cell.length_a   1.000
_cell.length_b   1.000
_cell.length_c   1.000
_cell.angle_alpha   90.00
_cell.angle_beta   90.00
_cell.angle_gamma   90.00
#
_symmetry.space_group_name_H-M   'P 1'
#
loop_
_entity.id
_entity.type
_entity.pdbx_description
1 polymer ?
#
loop_
_entity_poly.entity_id
_entity_poly.type
_entity_poly.pdbx_seq_one_letter_code
_entity_poly.pdbx_strand_id
1 'polypeptide(L)'
;MFITRSFFAAIFMAILVSSRIVNAFESEMNEEQIAAAIGYGKKHKGMDVFKGTVIKNACFGKYPELDSGLIMSKYIELAIVSAMNAVKEKETTADDINEIQSADFFKVIVLVLEEGIQTPGGVQITLKQGLNNILPQKTEFGRKHKDGKQSVIGVFRYDKIDTYAKTEVIIKTRGREKTYKIDFSVIK
;
A
#
# COMPACT_ATOMS: atom_id res chain seq x y z
N MET A 1 19.29 -43.48 46.97
CA MET A 1 20.09 -44.06 45.86
C MET A 1 19.31 -43.84 44.56
N PHE A 2 19.82 -42.90 43.76
CA PHE A 2 19.73 -42.71 42.30
C PHE A 2 18.42 -42.98 41.49
N ILE A 3 18.01 -41.89 40.82
CA ILE A 3 17.82 -41.74 39.35
C ILE A 3 16.42 -41.96 38.74
N THR A 4 15.80 -40.80 38.47
CA THR A 4 15.17 -40.33 37.23
C THR A 4 14.13 -41.19 36.51
N ARG A 5 13.00 -40.58 36.16
CA ARG A 5 12.79 -40.04 34.80
C ARG A 5 11.52 -39.20 34.73
N SER A 6 11.74 -37.93 34.41
CA SER A 6 10.76 -36.98 33.87
C SER A 6 9.96 -37.60 32.73
N PHE A 7 8.72 -37.15 32.53
CA PHE A 7 8.33 -36.59 31.24
C PHE A 7 7.18 -35.60 31.42
N PHE A 8 7.52 -34.34 31.17
CA PHE A 8 6.65 -33.18 31.06
C PHE A 8 5.52 -33.45 30.04
N ALA A 9 4.27 -33.25 30.44
CA ALA A 9 3.17 -33.04 29.51
C ALA A 9 2.92 -31.52 29.40
N ALA A 10 3.78 -30.83 28.64
CA ALA A 10 3.50 -29.46 28.23
C ALA A 10 2.48 -29.50 27.08
N ILE A 11 1.23 -29.17 27.39
CA ILE A 11 0.18 -28.94 26.40
C ILE A 11 0.55 -27.64 25.68
N PHE A 12 1.25 -27.77 24.56
CA PHE A 12 1.40 -26.68 23.59
C PHE A 12 0.04 -26.53 22.89
N MET A 13 -0.82 -25.66 23.44
CA MET A 13 -1.94 -25.10 22.68
C MET A 13 -1.33 -24.27 21.55
N ALA A 14 -1.19 -24.90 20.39
CA ALA A 14 -1.01 -24.19 19.13
C ALA A 14 -2.27 -23.35 18.93
N ILE A 15 -2.18 -22.06 19.27
CA ILE A 15 -3.13 -21.06 18.81
C ILE A 15 -2.99 -21.08 17.29
N LEU A 16 -3.92 -21.77 16.63
CA LEU A 16 -4.22 -21.60 15.22
C LEU A 16 -4.70 -20.15 15.06
N VAL A 17 -3.74 -19.23 14.93
CA VAL A 17 -4.01 -17.89 14.41
C VAL A 17 -4.55 -18.15 13.02
N SER A 18 -5.87 -18.04 12.86
CA SER A 18 -6.48 -18.03 11.55
C SER A 18 -5.87 -16.84 10.83
N SER A 19 -4.92 -17.09 9.93
CA SER A 19 -4.39 -16.10 9.03
C SER A 19 -5.52 -15.76 8.06
N ARG A 20 -6.50 -14.96 8.51
CA ARG A 20 -7.43 -14.30 7.61
C ARG A 20 -6.54 -13.53 6.65
N ILE A 21 -6.61 -13.91 5.38
CA ILE A 21 -5.87 -13.26 4.31
C ILE A 21 -6.36 -11.83 4.31
N VAL A 22 -5.59 -10.94 4.96
CA VAL A 22 -5.81 -9.50 4.92
C VAL A 22 -5.75 -9.10 3.46
N ASN A 23 -6.92 -8.75 2.90
CA ASN A 23 -7.03 -8.23 1.55
C ASN A 23 -6.88 -6.70 1.62
N ALA A 24 -6.10 -6.11 0.71
CA ALA A 24 -5.82 -4.66 0.63
C ALA A 24 -7.01 -3.70 0.62
N PHE A 25 -8.22 -4.22 0.52
CA PHE A 25 -9.43 -3.44 0.29
C PHE A 25 -10.56 -3.90 1.22
N GLU A 26 -10.23 -4.46 2.39
CA GLU A 26 -11.21 -4.58 3.48
C GLU A 26 -11.74 -3.18 3.84
N SER A 27 -13.06 -3.08 4.06
CA SER A 27 -13.71 -1.78 4.32
C SER A 27 -13.16 -1.13 5.58
N GLU A 28 -12.80 -1.92 6.60
CA GLU A 28 -12.18 -1.48 7.84
C GLU A 28 -11.12 -2.50 8.29
N MET A 29 -9.99 -2.00 8.78
CA MET A 29 -8.98 -2.86 9.40
C MET A 29 -9.38 -3.19 10.83
N ASN A 30 -9.23 -4.45 11.24
CA ASN A 30 -9.36 -4.85 12.63
C ASN A 30 -8.11 -4.49 13.46
N GLU A 31 -8.23 -4.59 14.78
CA GLU A 31 -7.15 -4.21 15.71
C GLU A 31 -5.83 -4.98 15.46
N GLU A 32 -5.90 -6.26 15.08
CA GLU A 32 -4.71 -7.06 14.78
C GLU A 32 -3.99 -6.55 13.52
N GLN A 33 -4.75 -6.18 12.48
CA GLN A 33 -4.21 -5.62 11.24
C GLN A 33 -3.58 -4.24 11.48
N ILE A 34 -4.23 -3.39 12.27
CA ILE A 34 -3.71 -2.07 12.67
C ILE A 34 -2.39 -2.25 13.43
N ALA A 35 -2.37 -3.12 14.44
CA ALA A 35 -1.16 -3.42 15.21
C ALA A 35 -0.04 -4.00 14.32
N ALA A 36 -0.39 -4.87 13.38
CA ALA A 36 0.57 -5.44 12.43
C ALA A 36 1.16 -4.39 11.47
N ALA A 37 0.34 -3.49 10.93
CA ALA A 37 0.81 -2.39 10.07
C ALA A 37 1.76 -1.45 10.82
N ILE A 38 1.39 -1.05 12.03
CA ILE A 38 2.21 -0.19 12.90
C ILE A 38 3.51 -0.90 13.26
N GLY A 39 3.44 -2.17 13.69
CA GLY A 39 4.60 -2.98 14.03
C GLY A 39 5.57 -3.16 12.85
N TYR A 40 5.03 -3.38 11.65
CA TYR A 40 5.82 -3.43 10.42
C TYR A 40 6.53 -2.10 10.16
N GLY A 41 5.81 -0.96 10.22
CA GLY A 41 6.40 0.36 10.01
C GLY A 41 7.49 0.70 11.04
N LYS A 42 7.27 0.40 12.33
CA LYS A 42 8.26 0.59 13.40
C LYS A 42 9.53 -0.23 13.17
N LYS A 43 9.39 -1.46 12.67
CA LYS A 43 10.51 -2.33 12.33
C LYS A 43 11.32 -1.81 11.13
N HIS A 44 10.66 -1.18 10.17
CA HIS A 44 11.26 -0.68 8.93
C HIS A 44 11.20 0.85 8.86
N LYS A 45 12.02 1.53 9.67
CA LYS A 45 11.96 2.99 9.85
C LYS A 45 12.24 3.79 8.56
N GLY A 46 11.51 4.88 8.38
CA GLY A 46 11.68 5.80 7.27
C GLY A 46 11.60 5.11 5.91
N MET A 47 12.59 5.34 5.05
CA MET A 47 12.61 4.78 3.69
C MET A 47 12.88 3.27 3.64
N ASP A 48 13.31 2.64 4.74
CA ASP A 48 13.55 1.19 4.76
C ASP A 48 12.25 0.37 4.63
N VAL A 49 11.09 0.99 4.90
CA VAL A 49 9.76 0.40 4.71
C VAL A 49 9.57 -0.15 3.29
N PHE A 50 10.11 0.54 2.29
CA PHE A 50 10.05 0.16 0.87
C PHE A 50 10.94 -1.02 0.50
N LYS A 51 11.88 -1.41 1.36
CA LYS A 51 12.75 -2.58 1.12
C LYS A 51 12.08 -3.89 1.51
N GLY A 52 11.10 -3.85 2.42
CA GLY A 52 10.42 -5.03 2.91
C GLY A 52 9.33 -5.53 1.96
N THR A 53 9.04 -6.83 2.03
CA THR A 53 8.17 -7.53 1.08
C THR A 53 6.76 -6.97 1.03
N VAL A 54 6.22 -6.51 2.17
CA VAL A 54 4.84 -6.01 2.24
C VAL A 54 4.64 -4.78 1.34
N ILE A 55 5.54 -3.78 1.43
CA ILE A 55 5.46 -2.60 0.57
C ILE A 55 5.89 -2.93 -0.86
N LYS A 56 6.88 -3.82 -1.06
CA LYS A 56 7.28 -4.26 -2.40
C LYS A 56 6.14 -4.87 -3.20
N ASN A 57 5.28 -5.66 -2.57
CA ASN A 57 4.11 -6.25 -3.23
C ASN A 57 3.08 -5.20 -3.65
N ALA A 58 3.04 -4.06 -2.95
CA ALA A 58 2.18 -2.93 -3.27
C ALA A 58 2.75 -2.04 -4.39
N CYS A 59 4.05 -2.16 -4.68
CA CYS A 59 4.72 -1.45 -5.75
C CYS A 59 4.51 -2.14 -7.11
N PHE A 60 4.48 -1.34 -8.17
CA PHE A 60 4.53 -1.84 -9.54
C PHE A 60 5.53 -1.05 -10.38
N GLY A 61 6.04 -1.71 -11.42
CA GLY A 61 7.28 -1.27 -12.04
C GLY A 61 8.44 -1.32 -11.04
N LYS A 62 9.45 -0.48 -11.22
CA LYS A 62 10.62 -0.41 -10.34
C LYS A 62 10.54 0.77 -9.35
N TYR A 63 9.47 0.89 -8.58
CA TYR A 63 9.28 2.04 -7.68
C TYR A 63 10.44 2.22 -6.67
N PRO A 64 10.98 3.45 -6.50
CA PRO A 64 10.55 4.75 -7.03
C PRO A 64 11.29 5.23 -8.31
N GLU A 65 11.43 4.39 -9.33
CA GLU A 65 11.91 4.79 -10.67
C GLU A 65 10.81 5.47 -11.51
N LEU A 66 11.20 6.02 -12.66
CA LEU A 66 10.26 6.69 -13.56
C LEU A 66 9.20 5.72 -14.13
N ASP A 67 7.97 6.22 -14.27
CA ASP A 67 6.78 5.53 -14.75
C ASP A 67 6.42 4.29 -13.92
N SER A 68 6.81 4.27 -12.65
CA SER A 68 6.45 3.23 -11.68
C SER A 68 5.47 3.78 -10.65
N GLY A 69 4.98 2.93 -9.74
CA GLY A 69 4.06 3.41 -8.72
C GLY A 69 3.84 2.47 -7.56
N LEU A 70 2.92 2.89 -6.70
CA LEU A 70 2.53 2.24 -5.44
C LEU A 70 1.01 2.26 -5.33
N ILE A 71 0.42 1.11 -5.03
CA ILE A 71 -0.96 0.99 -4.54
C ILE A 71 -0.91 1.19 -3.03
N MET A 72 -1.44 2.31 -2.55
CA MET A 72 -1.46 2.68 -1.14
C MET A 72 -2.86 2.42 -0.58
N SER A 73 -3.08 1.20 -0.12
CA SER A 73 -4.21 0.79 0.71
C SER A 73 -4.11 1.38 2.12
N LYS A 74 -5.14 1.21 2.95
CA LYS A 74 -5.12 1.60 4.37
C LYS A 74 -3.95 0.99 5.14
N TYR A 75 -3.71 -0.32 4.96
CA TYR A 75 -2.61 -1.00 5.64
C TYR A 75 -1.26 -0.43 5.20
N ILE A 76 -1.07 -0.27 3.89
CA ILE A 76 0.19 0.23 3.31
C ILE A 76 0.43 1.68 3.76
N GLU A 77 -0.60 2.51 3.76
CA GLU A 77 -0.53 3.89 4.25
C GLU A 77 -0.16 3.94 5.73
N LEU A 78 -0.83 3.17 6.59
CA LEU A 78 -0.55 3.12 8.03
C LEU A 78 0.87 2.61 8.31
N ALA A 79 1.34 1.60 7.57
CA ALA A 79 2.71 1.10 7.68
C ALA A 79 3.75 2.16 7.30
N ILE A 80 3.51 2.92 6.22
CA ILE A 80 4.39 4.01 5.79
C ILE A 80 4.37 5.17 6.80
N VAL A 81 3.20 5.62 7.25
CA VAL A 81 3.07 6.66 8.27
C VAL A 81 3.81 6.25 9.55
N SER A 82 3.61 5.01 10.00
CA SER A 82 4.28 4.45 11.18
C SER A 82 5.80 4.42 11.02
N ALA A 83 6.31 4.05 9.84
CA ALA A 83 7.74 4.10 9.54
C ALA A 83 8.30 5.53 9.58
N MET A 84 7.56 6.50 9.03
CA MET A 84 7.96 7.92 9.01
C MET A 84 7.87 8.57 10.39
N ASN A 85 6.97 8.11 11.26
CA ASN A 85 6.91 8.54 12.65
C ASN A 85 8.06 7.92 13.45
N ALA A 86 8.34 6.63 13.25
CA ALA A 86 9.41 5.92 13.97
C ALA A 86 10.83 6.45 13.69
N VAL A 87 11.09 7.01 12.50
CA VAL A 87 12.37 7.68 12.20
C VAL A 87 12.50 9.05 12.89
N LYS A 88 11.37 9.67 13.25
CA LYS A 88 11.29 10.93 14.01
C LYS A 88 11.11 10.70 15.51
N GLU A 89 11.24 9.44 15.97
CA GLU A 89 10.99 9.03 17.35
C GLU A 89 9.58 9.40 17.84
N LYS A 90 8.61 9.40 16.91
CA LYS A 90 7.19 9.63 17.20
C LYS A 90 6.43 8.32 17.14
N GLU A 91 5.40 8.24 17.97
CA GLU A 91 4.41 7.18 17.94
C GLU A 91 3.34 7.46 16.87
N THR A 92 2.70 6.40 16.40
CA THR A 92 1.51 6.54 15.53
C THR A 92 0.32 6.79 16.42
N THR A 93 -0.39 7.89 16.17
CA THR A 93 -1.45 8.37 17.05
C THR A 93 -2.81 7.75 16.71
N ALA A 94 -3.76 7.85 17.63
CA ALA A 94 -5.14 7.45 17.35
C ALA A 94 -5.75 8.27 16.21
N ASP A 95 -5.39 9.55 16.09
CA ASP A 95 -5.86 10.42 15.01
C ASP A 95 -5.34 9.93 13.64
N ASP A 96 -4.06 9.55 13.55
CA ASP A 96 -3.49 8.96 12.33
C ASP A 96 -4.25 7.69 11.91
N ILE A 97 -4.57 6.82 12.89
CA ILE A 97 -5.30 5.57 12.65
C ILE A 97 -6.72 5.88 12.18
N ASN A 98 -7.42 6.78 12.86
CA ASN A 98 -8.80 7.13 12.54
C ASN A 98 -8.92 7.81 11.16
N GLU A 99 -7.99 8.69 10.80
CA GLU A 99 -7.96 9.34 9.49
C GLU A 99 -7.81 8.29 8.37
N ILE A 100 -6.89 7.34 8.53
CA ILE A 100 -6.66 6.28 7.53
C ILE A 100 -7.83 5.29 7.50
N GLN A 101 -8.35 4.90 8.66
CA GLN A 101 -9.41 3.90 8.76
C GLN A 101 -10.76 4.42 8.23
N SER A 102 -11.06 5.69 8.42
CA SER A 102 -12.31 6.31 7.93
C SER A 102 -12.29 6.64 6.42
N ALA A 103 -11.15 6.47 5.74
CA ALA A 103 -11.06 6.76 4.31
C ALA A 103 -11.82 5.74 3.45
N ASP A 104 -12.78 6.21 2.65
CA ASP A 104 -13.49 5.39 1.65
C ASP A 104 -12.72 5.23 0.32
N PHE A 105 -11.44 5.60 0.32
CA PHE A 105 -10.59 5.63 -0.85
C PHE A 105 -9.18 5.08 -0.56
N PHE A 106 -8.54 4.58 -1.61
CA PHE A 106 -7.11 4.28 -1.64
C PHE A 106 -6.42 5.16 -2.68
N LYS A 107 -5.09 5.22 -2.61
CA LYS A 107 -4.28 6.05 -3.47
C LYS A 107 -3.46 5.17 -4.41
N VAL A 108 -3.41 5.53 -5.68
CA VAL A 108 -2.42 5.02 -6.63
C VAL A 108 -1.43 6.13 -6.90
N ILE A 109 -0.22 5.99 -6.38
CA ILE A 109 0.84 6.98 -6.54
C ILE A 109 1.71 6.54 -7.70
N VAL A 110 1.94 7.43 -8.66
CA VAL A 110 2.81 7.18 -9.81
C VAL A 110 3.87 8.25 -9.90
N LEU A 111 5.08 7.87 -10.26
CA LEU A 111 6.18 8.81 -10.47
C LEU A 111 6.37 9.04 -11.96
N VAL A 112 6.14 10.28 -12.42
CA VAL A 112 6.24 10.66 -13.84
C VAL A 112 7.20 11.83 -14.01
N LEU A 113 7.57 12.17 -15.25
CA LEU A 113 8.30 13.41 -15.53
C LEU A 113 7.38 14.59 -15.26
N GLU A 114 7.90 15.67 -14.66
CA GLU A 114 7.14 16.88 -14.32
C GLU A 114 6.57 17.58 -15.56
N GLU A 115 7.26 17.47 -16.70
CA GLU A 115 6.95 18.24 -17.89
C GLU A 115 5.52 17.99 -18.41
N GLY A 116 4.70 19.03 -18.38
CA GLY A 116 3.37 19.04 -18.97
C GLY A 116 2.28 18.30 -18.18
N ILE A 117 2.54 17.79 -16.97
CA ILE A 117 1.57 16.95 -16.25
C ILE A 117 0.37 17.71 -15.68
N GLN A 118 0.50 19.01 -15.41
CA GLN A 118 -0.57 19.86 -14.87
C GLN A 118 -1.49 20.44 -15.93
N THR A 119 -1.32 20.02 -17.18
CA THR A 119 -2.21 20.41 -18.28
C THR A 119 -3.33 19.39 -18.46
N PRO A 120 -4.47 19.75 -19.07
CA PRO A 120 -5.49 18.77 -19.44
C PRO A 120 -4.86 17.63 -20.27
N GLY A 121 -5.05 16.39 -19.82
CA GLY A 121 -4.44 15.21 -20.45
C GLY A 121 -2.93 15.04 -20.23
N GLY A 122 -2.32 15.83 -19.34
CA GLY A 122 -0.89 15.75 -19.01
C GLY A 122 -0.49 14.41 -18.39
N VAL A 123 -1.36 13.88 -17.54
CA VAL A 123 -1.25 12.55 -16.95
C VAL A 123 -2.64 11.98 -16.68
N GLN A 124 -2.83 10.69 -16.93
CA GLN A 124 -4.04 9.96 -16.60
C GLN A 124 -3.65 8.62 -15.98
N ILE A 125 -4.22 8.33 -14.82
CA ILE A 125 -4.12 7.04 -14.14
C ILE A 125 -5.46 6.35 -14.29
N THR A 126 -5.49 5.12 -14.79
CA THR A 126 -6.72 4.32 -14.93
C THR A 126 -6.49 2.94 -14.34
N LEU A 127 -7.47 2.43 -13.61
CA LEU A 127 -7.51 1.02 -13.23
C LEU A 127 -8.44 0.28 -14.19
N LYS A 128 -8.01 -0.84 -14.75
CA LYS A 128 -8.81 -1.62 -15.69
C LYS A 128 -9.07 -3.02 -15.12
N GLN A 129 -10.34 -3.41 -15.09
CA GLN A 129 -10.81 -4.71 -14.64
C GLN A 129 -11.70 -5.34 -15.73
N GLY A 130 -11.11 -6.19 -16.57
CA GLY A 130 -11.77 -6.70 -17.76
C GLY A 130 -12.10 -5.58 -18.77
N LEU A 131 -13.38 -5.32 -18.98
CA LEU A 131 -13.87 -4.21 -19.83
C LEU A 131 -14.15 -2.93 -19.03
N ASN A 132 -14.12 -2.98 -17.70
CA ASN A 132 -14.40 -1.84 -16.84
C ASN A 132 -13.15 -0.96 -16.70
N ASN A 133 -13.25 0.29 -17.15
CA ASN A 133 -12.23 1.31 -16.93
C ASN A 133 -12.66 2.21 -15.77
N ILE A 134 -11.87 2.19 -14.71
CA ILE A 134 -12.14 2.89 -13.46
C ILE A 134 -11.19 4.08 -13.41
N LEU A 135 -11.77 5.28 -13.34
CA LEU A 135 -11.04 6.53 -13.22
C LEU A 135 -10.95 6.96 -11.75
N PRO A 136 -9.89 7.68 -11.36
CA PRO A 136 -9.80 8.23 -10.02
C PRO A 136 -10.91 9.28 -9.82
N GLN A 137 -11.44 9.37 -8.61
CA GLN A 137 -12.36 10.44 -8.22
C GLN A 137 -11.70 11.82 -8.31
N LYS A 138 -10.41 11.89 -7.97
CA LYS A 138 -9.57 13.08 -8.13
C LYS A 138 -8.12 12.70 -8.38
N THR A 139 -7.40 13.61 -9.02
CA THR A 139 -5.95 13.52 -9.21
C THR A 139 -5.27 14.65 -8.45
N GLU A 140 -4.25 14.29 -7.67
CA GLU A 140 -3.45 15.23 -6.89
C GLU A 140 -1.99 15.18 -7.34
N PHE A 141 -1.27 16.28 -7.13
CA PHE A 141 0.15 16.39 -7.46
C PHE A 141 0.97 16.41 -6.17
N GLY A 142 1.81 15.40 -6.00
CA GLY A 142 2.74 15.29 -4.90
C GLY A 142 4.00 16.13 -5.11
N ARG A 143 5.01 15.82 -4.30
CA ARG A 143 6.30 16.53 -4.30
C ARG A 143 7.01 16.44 -5.65
N LYS A 144 7.59 17.57 -6.08
CA LYS A 144 8.57 17.64 -7.17
C LYS A 144 9.94 17.18 -6.68
N HIS A 145 10.57 16.31 -7.44
CA HIS A 145 11.91 15.79 -7.19
C HIS A 145 12.93 16.60 -7.99
N LYS A 146 14.16 16.69 -7.48
CA LYS A 146 15.25 17.47 -8.12
C LYS A 146 15.64 16.95 -9.49
N ASP A 147 15.34 15.69 -9.79
CA ASP A 147 15.62 15.02 -11.06
C ASP A 147 14.50 15.20 -12.10
N GLY A 148 13.62 16.19 -11.92
CA GLY A 148 12.55 16.52 -12.85
C GLY A 148 11.38 15.53 -12.83
N LYS A 149 11.29 14.68 -11.79
CA LYS A 149 10.15 13.79 -11.57
C LYS A 149 9.14 14.42 -10.62
N GLN A 150 7.88 14.08 -10.77
CA GLN A 150 6.83 14.48 -9.83
C GLN A 150 5.89 13.29 -9.57
N SER A 151 5.48 13.16 -8.30
CA SER A 151 4.47 12.17 -7.94
C SER A 151 3.08 12.68 -8.37
N VAL A 152 2.29 11.81 -8.98
CA VAL A 152 0.88 12.04 -9.31
C VAL A 152 0.08 10.99 -8.57
N ILE A 153 -1.00 11.40 -7.91
CA ILE A 153 -1.79 10.57 -7.02
C ILE A 153 -3.19 10.46 -7.60
N GLY A 154 -3.60 9.27 -7.99
CA GLY A 154 -4.99 8.95 -8.32
C GLY A 154 -5.71 8.48 -7.06
N VAL A 155 -6.78 9.16 -6.67
CA VAL A 155 -7.61 8.76 -5.51
C VAL A 155 -8.80 7.95 -6.00
N PHE A 156 -8.84 6.68 -5.64
CA PHE A 156 -9.86 5.72 -6.10
C PHE A 156 -10.73 5.27 -4.94
N ARG A 157 -12.04 5.12 -5.18
CA ARG A 157 -12.97 4.65 -4.15
C ARG A 157 -12.90 3.13 -4.02
N TYR A 158 -12.92 2.62 -2.78
CA TYR A 158 -12.92 1.17 -2.51
C TYR A 158 -14.15 0.48 -3.12
N ASP A 159 -15.33 1.12 -3.06
CA ASP A 159 -16.62 0.57 -3.54
C ASP A 159 -16.71 0.39 -5.08
N LYS A 160 -15.71 0.86 -5.82
CA LYS A 160 -15.65 0.72 -7.29
C LYS A 160 -14.70 -0.37 -7.77
N ILE A 161 -13.99 -1.03 -6.85
CA ILE A 161 -12.98 -2.04 -7.17
C ILE A 161 -13.52 -3.44 -6.87
N ASP A 162 -13.40 -4.35 -7.83
CA ASP A 162 -13.48 -5.78 -7.56
C ASP A 162 -12.10 -6.31 -7.18
N THR A 163 -11.90 -6.66 -5.92
CA THR A 163 -10.60 -7.08 -5.38
C THR A 163 -10.11 -8.41 -5.94
N TYR A 164 -11.01 -9.21 -6.52
CA TYR A 164 -10.71 -10.52 -7.10
C TYR A 164 -10.52 -10.45 -8.62
N ALA A 165 -10.87 -9.33 -9.25
CA ALA A 165 -10.67 -9.14 -10.67
C ALA A 165 -9.17 -8.91 -10.98
N LYS A 166 -8.72 -9.50 -12.09
CA LYS A 166 -7.43 -9.17 -12.68
C LYS A 166 -7.41 -7.67 -13.00
N THR A 167 -6.49 -6.96 -12.37
CA THR A 167 -6.44 -5.50 -12.46
C THR A 167 -5.19 -5.06 -13.22
N GLU A 168 -5.35 -4.04 -14.06
CA GLU A 168 -4.25 -3.37 -14.72
C GLU A 168 -4.22 -1.89 -14.30
N VAL A 169 -3.05 -1.37 -13.95
CA VAL A 169 -2.83 0.07 -13.82
C VAL A 169 -2.30 0.59 -15.15
N ILE A 170 -3.01 1.53 -15.74
CA ILE A 170 -2.63 2.21 -16.97
C ILE A 170 -2.22 3.63 -16.61
N ILE A 171 -0.98 3.99 -16.96
CA ILE A 171 -0.44 5.34 -16.82
C ILE A 171 -0.26 5.91 -18.22
N LYS A 172 -1.01 6.96 -18.52
CA LYS A 172 -0.90 7.68 -19.78
C LYS A 172 -0.34 9.08 -19.53
N THR A 173 0.62 9.48 -20.33
CA THR A 173 1.22 10.82 -20.39
C THR A 173 1.21 11.30 -21.84
N ARG A 174 1.61 12.55 -22.12
CA ARG A 174 1.51 13.22 -23.44
C ARG A 174 2.12 12.52 -24.67
N GLY A 175 2.82 11.41 -24.50
CA GLY A 175 3.28 10.59 -25.63
C GLY A 175 3.62 9.15 -25.26
N ARG A 176 3.25 8.71 -24.06
CA ARG A 176 3.61 7.38 -23.53
C ARG A 176 2.45 6.81 -22.74
N GLU A 177 2.21 5.53 -22.95
CA GLU A 177 1.28 4.74 -22.16
C GLU A 177 2.03 3.52 -21.61
N LYS A 178 1.88 3.25 -20.32
CA LYS A 178 2.40 2.04 -19.68
C LYS A 178 1.30 1.33 -18.94
N THR A 179 1.30 0.01 -19.04
CA THR A 179 0.32 -0.86 -18.41
C THR A 179 1.01 -1.85 -17.50
N TYR A 180 0.56 -1.95 -16.26
CA TYR A 180 1.08 -2.85 -15.25
C TYR A 180 -0.01 -3.77 -14.76
N LYS A 181 0.22 -5.08 -14.81
CA LYS A 181 -0.68 -6.05 -14.17
C LYS A 181 -0.46 -6.01 -12.67
N ILE A 182 -1.55 -5.86 -11.92
CA ILE A 182 -1.55 -5.83 -10.46
C ILE A 182 -2.40 -6.98 -9.96
N ASP A 183 -1.88 -7.68 -8.97
CA ASP A 183 -2.62 -8.66 -8.20
C ASP A 183 -2.96 -8.04 -6.85
N PHE A 184 -4.24 -7.69 -6.64
CA PHE A 184 -4.70 -7.10 -5.39
C PHE A 184 -4.72 -8.10 -4.22
N SER A 185 -4.70 -9.41 -4.49
CA SER A 185 -4.72 -10.43 -3.45
C SER A 185 -3.41 -10.52 -2.66
N VAL A 186 -2.30 -10.02 -3.22
CA VAL A 186 -0.98 -10.01 -2.57
C VAL A 186 -0.65 -8.68 -1.88
N ILE A 187 -1.54 -7.68 -2.01
CA ILE A 187 -1.42 -6.38 -1.35
C ILE A 187 -2.19 -6.47 -0.04
N LYS A 188 -1.58 -5.93 1.03
CA LYS A 188 -2.17 -5.85 2.36
C LYS A 188 -3.01 -4.60 2.55
#